data_AF-W9HCD8-F1
#
_entry.id   AF-W9HCD8-F1
#
_cell.length_a   1.000
_cell.length_b   1.000
_cell.length_c   1.000
_cell.angle_alpha   90.00
_cell.angle_beta   90.00
_cell.angle_gamma   90.00
#
_symmetry.space_group_name_H-M   'P 1'
#
loop_
_entity.id
_entity.type
_entity.pdbx_description
1 polymer ?
#
loop_
_entity_poly.entity_id
_entity_poly.type
_entity_poly.pdbx_seq_one_letter_code
_entity_poly.pdbx_strand_id
1 'polypeptide(L)'
;MTGCSLLLAAGVLAAAPVLAQPTSPGHSDVRQVRVGLALDEKSAAGLGGFACANEGAPALQGWSDYKTCPANAQGLREIRFEFQEDDRLVQLADRWEGTKIAGHPVILTMAVTEEGVIDGLRIVTDDEASPYLRKKAYLLSIKVREHYGRDGWTCVDLPREPGETEIGGMFVKQECDKSADGRNLKMWTKLFRGAGQEGKRYEDSVSVEVTRASPS
;
A
#
# COMPACT_ATOMS: atom_id res chain seq x y z
N MET A 1 -76.10 -29.89 4.73
CA MET A 1 -74.84 -30.54 4.34
C MET A 1 -74.16 -29.64 3.32
N THR A 2 -72.83 -29.42 3.46
CA THR A 2 -71.87 -28.82 2.49
C THR A 2 -72.09 -27.34 2.11
N GLY A 3 -71.18 -26.36 2.23
CA GLY A 3 -69.74 -26.20 2.57
C GLY A 3 -69.30 -24.85 1.93
N CYS A 4 -68.81 -23.81 2.63
CA CYS A 4 -67.41 -23.57 3.06
C CYS A 4 -66.43 -23.67 1.87
N SER A 5 -65.58 -22.72 1.43
CA SER A 5 -65.14 -21.39 1.87
C SER A 5 -64.40 -20.72 0.68
N LEU A 6 -64.47 -19.39 0.55
CA LEU A 6 -63.53 -18.61 -0.30
C LEU A 6 -62.20 -18.44 0.44
N LEU A 7 -61.09 -18.82 -0.19
CA LEU A 7 -59.73 -18.53 0.28
C LEU A 7 -59.18 -17.31 -0.48
N LEU A 8 -59.06 -16.17 0.21
CA LEU A 8 -58.22 -15.04 -0.19
C LEU A 8 -56.77 -15.33 0.22
N ALA A 9 -55.87 -15.47 -0.75
CA ALA A 9 -54.43 -15.54 -0.50
C ALA A 9 -53.83 -14.14 -0.56
N ALA A 10 -53.50 -13.57 0.61
CA ALA A 10 -52.73 -12.34 0.71
C ALA A 10 -51.23 -12.65 0.56
N GLY A 11 -50.62 -12.19 -0.53
CA GLY A 11 -49.18 -12.31 -0.77
C GLY A 11 -48.40 -11.27 0.03
N VAL A 12 -47.67 -11.73 1.06
CA VAL A 12 -46.73 -10.89 1.82
C VAL A 12 -45.39 -10.88 1.08
N LEU A 13 -45.03 -9.74 0.51
CA LEU A 13 -43.68 -9.46 -0.01
C LEU A 13 -42.72 -9.35 1.17
N ALA A 14 -41.99 -10.43 1.45
CA ALA A 14 -40.89 -10.41 2.40
C ALA A 14 -39.69 -9.65 1.81
N ALA A 15 -39.43 -8.45 2.31
CA ALA A 15 -38.17 -7.76 2.07
C ALA A 15 -37.06 -8.54 2.78
N ALA A 16 -36.17 -9.17 2.01
CA ALA A 16 -35.00 -9.83 2.57
C ALA A 16 -34.05 -8.77 3.16
N PRO A 17 -33.61 -8.89 4.41
CA PRO A 17 -32.58 -8.02 4.94
C PRO A 17 -31.27 -8.31 4.18
N VAL A 18 -30.67 -7.26 3.60
CA VAL A 18 -29.29 -7.31 3.13
C VAL A 18 -28.43 -7.51 4.37
N LEU A 19 -27.96 -8.73 4.58
CA LEU A 19 -26.96 -9.02 5.60
C LEU A 19 -25.66 -8.34 5.15
N ALA A 20 -25.29 -7.26 5.84
CA ALA A 20 -23.94 -6.71 5.77
C ALA A 20 -22.96 -7.85 6.11
N GLN A 21 -22.09 -8.17 5.16
CA GLN A 21 -21.07 -9.19 5.38
C GLN A 21 -20.19 -8.75 6.56
N PRO A 22 -19.87 -9.64 7.51
CA PRO A 22 -18.94 -9.31 8.59
C PRO A 22 -17.60 -8.96 7.95
N THR A 23 -17.19 -7.70 8.07
CA THR A 23 -15.81 -7.28 7.81
C THR A 23 -14.95 -8.06 8.80
N SER A 24 -14.35 -9.15 8.34
CA SER A 24 -13.29 -9.81 9.10
C SER A 24 -12.31 -8.73 9.56
N PRO A 25 -11.81 -8.75 10.82
CA PRO A 25 -10.78 -7.83 11.28
C PRO A 25 -9.48 -8.16 10.53
N GLY A 26 -9.45 -7.85 9.24
CA GLY A 26 -8.30 -8.01 8.39
C GLY A 26 -7.20 -7.10 8.90
N HIS A 27 -5.97 -7.61 8.83
CA HIS A 27 -4.79 -6.87 9.20
C HIS A 27 -4.74 -5.56 8.40
N SER A 28 -4.32 -4.49 9.06
CA SER A 28 -4.02 -3.23 8.39
C SER A 28 -2.87 -3.43 7.40
N ASP A 29 -2.88 -2.65 6.33
CA ASP A 29 -1.85 -2.72 5.31
C ASP A 29 -0.58 -2.03 5.83
N VAL A 30 -0.76 -0.85 6.45
CA VAL A 30 0.30 -0.11 7.15
C VAL A 30 -0.29 0.62 8.37
N ARG A 31 0.21 0.32 9.58
CA ARG A 31 -0.29 0.89 10.86
C ARG A 31 -1.82 0.81 10.97
N GLN A 32 -2.55 1.93 10.88
CA GLN A 32 -4.01 1.98 10.87
C GLN A 32 -4.62 2.17 9.47
N VAL A 33 -3.78 2.40 8.45
CA VAL A 33 -4.19 2.56 7.04
C VAL A 33 -4.55 1.19 6.47
N ARG A 34 -5.72 1.12 5.83
CA ARG A 34 -6.24 -0.11 5.24
C ARG A 34 -6.94 0.16 3.91
N VAL A 35 -6.51 -0.54 2.87
CA VAL A 35 -7.14 -0.54 1.56
C VAL A 35 -8.57 -1.10 1.66
N GLY A 36 -9.51 -0.42 1.02
CA GLY A 36 -10.95 -0.68 1.06
C GLY A 36 -11.70 -0.01 2.21
N LEU A 37 -11.02 0.70 3.12
CA LEU A 37 -11.65 1.50 4.16
C LEU A 37 -11.66 3.01 3.81
N ALA A 38 -12.49 3.76 4.52
CA ALA A 38 -12.54 5.21 4.39
C ALA A 38 -11.25 5.86 4.91
N LEU A 39 -10.80 6.91 4.23
CA LEU A 39 -9.91 7.91 4.76
C LEU A 39 -10.72 8.82 5.69
N ASP A 40 -10.62 8.52 6.97
CA ASP A 40 -11.26 9.24 8.06
C ASP A 40 -10.25 9.62 9.17
N GLU A 41 -10.75 10.30 10.20
CA GLU A 41 -9.97 10.72 11.37
C GLU A 41 -9.20 9.56 12.01
N LYS A 42 -9.81 8.36 12.08
CA LYS A 42 -9.19 7.18 12.70
C LYS A 42 -8.04 6.66 11.85
N SER A 43 -8.22 6.57 10.53
CA SER A 43 -7.17 6.14 9.60
C SER A 43 -6.04 7.15 9.48
N ALA A 44 -6.34 8.44 9.65
CA ALA A 44 -5.37 9.53 9.57
C ALA A 44 -4.62 9.79 10.89
N ALA A 45 -5.04 9.21 12.01
CA ALA A 45 -4.45 9.45 13.32
C ALA A 45 -2.93 9.12 13.35
N GLY A 46 -2.10 10.10 13.71
CA GLY A 46 -0.63 9.92 13.74
C GLY A 46 0.02 9.89 12.35
N LEU A 47 -0.69 10.32 11.31
CA LEU A 47 -0.15 10.60 9.99
C LEU A 47 -0.01 12.11 9.79
N GLY A 48 0.99 12.51 8.99
CA GLY A 48 1.28 13.91 8.69
C GLY A 48 1.94 14.06 7.33
N GLY A 49 2.52 15.24 7.07
CA GLY A 49 3.26 15.49 5.83
C GLY A 49 2.42 15.29 4.56
N PHE A 50 1.10 15.52 4.65
CA PHE A 50 0.20 15.25 3.54
C PHE A 50 0.53 16.16 2.35
N ALA A 51 0.70 15.56 1.18
CA ALA A 51 0.95 16.29 -0.07
C ALA A 51 0.38 15.49 -1.24
N CYS A 52 0.04 16.16 -2.34
CA CYS A 52 -0.29 15.42 -3.56
C CYS A 52 0.95 14.69 -4.10
N ALA A 53 0.77 13.50 -4.68
CA ALA A 53 1.90 12.68 -5.11
C ALA A 53 2.63 13.21 -6.36
N ASN A 54 2.03 14.14 -7.09
CA ASN A 54 2.64 14.78 -8.26
C ASN A 54 3.80 15.68 -7.83
N GLU A 55 4.88 15.66 -8.61
CA GLU A 55 6.03 16.52 -8.35
C GLU A 55 5.65 18.01 -8.35
N GLY A 56 6.18 18.75 -7.38
CA GLY A 56 5.94 20.18 -7.23
C GLY A 56 4.53 20.56 -6.75
N ALA A 57 3.68 19.59 -6.44
CA ALA A 57 2.36 19.88 -5.88
C ALA A 57 2.48 20.42 -4.44
N PRO A 58 1.62 21.38 -4.04
CA PRO A 58 1.68 21.96 -2.72
C PRO A 58 1.34 20.93 -1.63
N ALA A 59 1.89 21.16 -0.43
CA ALA A 59 1.48 20.44 0.76
C ALA A 59 0.00 20.71 1.08
N LEU A 60 -0.69 19.70 1.59
CA LEU A 60 -2.04 19.78 2.11
C LEU A 60 -2.00 20.27 3.56
N GLN A 61 -3.04 20.99 4.00
CA GLN A 61 -3.12 21.37 5.42
C GLN A 61 -3.50 20.17 6.29
N GLY A 62 -4.27 19.23 5.72
CA GLY A 62 -4.58 17.96 6.36
C GLY A 62 -5.10 16.93 5.37
N TRP A 63 -5.36 15.72 5.89
CA TRP A 63 -5.87 14.60 5.11
C TRP A 63 -7.20 14.90 4.42
N SER A 64 -8.04 15.76 5.00
CA SER A 64 -9.37 16.13 4.47
C SER A 64 -9.30 16.92 3.17
N ASP A 65 -8.16 17.54 2.87
CA ASP A 65 -7.98 18.38 1.68
C ASP A 65 -7.59 17.57 0.44
N TYR A 66 -7.62 16.24 0.50
CA TYR A 66 -7.18 15.37 -0.59
C TYR A 66 -7.86 15.64 -1.93
N LYS A 67 -9.08 16.20 -1.93
CA LYS A 67 -9.81 16.59 -3.14
C LYS A 67 -9.15 17.72 -3.93
N THR A 68 -8.19 18.42 -3.34
CA THR A 68 -7.36 19.41 -4.05
C THR A 68 -6.34 18.73 -4.97
N CYS A 69 -5.94 17.49 -4.69
CA CYS A 69 -5.04 16.73 -5.53
C CYS A 69 -5.75 16.28 -6.81
N PRO A 70 -5.18 16.47 -8.00
CA PRO A 70 -5.83 16.06 -9.25
C PRO A 70 -6.05 14.55 -9.26
N ALA A 71 -7.19 14.12 -9.80
CA ALA A 71 -7.47 12.71 -10.02
C ALA A 71 -6.66 12.20 -11.23
N ASN A 72 -6.21 10.95 -11.15
CA ASN A 72 -5.59 10.24 -12.26
C ASN A 72 -6.65 9.71 -13.25
N ALA A 73 -6.23 8.97 -14.28
CA ALA A 73 -7.12 8.44 -15.31
C ALA A 73 -8.20 7.49 -14.77
N GLN A 74 -7.99 6.92 -13.58
CA GLN A 74 -8.89 6.02 -12.88
C GLN A 74 -9.81 6.77 -11.90
N GLY A 75 -9.72 8.10 -11.84
CA GLY A 75 -10.49 8.92 -10.90
C GLY A 75 -9.92 8.91 -9.47
N LEU A 76 -8.72 8.35 -9.26
CA LEU A 76 -8.10 8.26 -7.94
C LEU A 76 -7.18 9.46 -7.69
N ARG A 77 -7.21 9.98 -6.47
CA ARG A 77 -6.35 11.07 -6.00
C ARG A 77 -5.21 10.48 -5.20
N GLU A 78 -3.97 10.75 -5.62
CA GLU A 78 -2.78 10.21 -4.97
C GLU A 78 -2.22 11.19 -3.94
N ILE A 79 -2.07 10.72 -2.70
CA ILE A 79 -1.67 11.52 -1.55
C ILE A 79 -0.46 10.85 -0.90
N ARG A 80 0.66 11.56 -0.86
CA ARG A 80 1.81 11.21 -0.03
C ARG A 80 1.51 11.55 1.42
N PHE A 81 2.00 10.71 2.32
CA PHE A 81 1.85 10.90 3.75
C PHE A 81 3.03 10.30 4.50
N GLU A 82 3.21 10.74 5.73
CA GLU A 82 4.30 10.34 6.60
C GLU A 82 3.76 9.88 7.95
N PHE A 83 4.57 9.13 8.68
CA PHE A 83 4.30 8.87 10.09
C PHE A 83 4.72 10.06 10.92
N GLN A 84 3.80 10.59 11.74
CA GLN A 84 4.17 11.54 12.78
C GLN A 84 4.85 10.76 13.90
N GLU A 85 6.14 10.99 14.06
CA GLU A 85 6.92 10.52 15.19
C GLU A 85 7.02 11.63 16.25
N ASP A 86 7.30 11.26 17.50
CA ASP A 86 7.58 12.24 18.55
C ASP A 86 8.93 12.93 18.27
N ASP A 87 8.92 14.25 18.09
CA ASP A 87 10.11 15.07 17.84
C ASP A 87 11.24 14.84 18.83
N ARG A 88 10.92 14.48 20.09
CA ARG A 88 11.93 14.16 21.12
C ARG A 88 12.68 12.87 20.81
N LEU A 89 12.02 11.90 20.17
CA LEU A 89 12.64 10.66 19.72
C LEU A 89 13.50 10.90 18.49
N VAL A 90 13.02 11.72 17.54
CA VAL A 90 13.78 12.09 16.34
C VAL A 90 15.10 12.75 16.71
N GLN A 91 15.10 13.66 17.69
CA GLN A 91 16.32 14.31 18.19
C GLN A 91 17.32 13.36 18.87
N LEU A 92 16.87 12.20 19.34
CA LEU A 92 17.70 11.25 20.07
C LEU A 92 18.51 10.34 19.14
N ALA A 93 17.96 9.96 17.98
CA ALA A 93 18.64 9.10 17.01
C ALA A 93 17.94 9.07 15.64
N ASP A 94 18.74 9.07 14.57
CA ASP A 94 18.33 8.96 13.16
C ASP A 94 17.42 7.73 12.87
N ARG A 95 17.48 6.71 13.72
CA ARG A 95 16.59 5.54 13.62
C ARG A 95 15.10 5.94 13.70
N TRP A 96 14.78 7.06 14.32
CA TRP A 96 13.44 7.62 14.48
C TRP A 96 13.08 8.68 13.43
N GLU A 97 14.03 9.10 12.61
CA GLU A 97 13.81 10.14 11.59
C GLU A 97 13.07 9.61 10.37
N GLY A 98 12.04 10.32 9.91
CA GLY A 98 11.33 9.99 8.67
C GLY A 98 10.51 8.71 8.72
N THR A 99 9.82 8.44 7.61
CA THR A 99 8.87 7.33 7.53
C THR A 99 9.57 6.00 7.24
N LYS A 100 9.38 5.01 8.12
CA LYS A 100 9.99 3.69 7.99
C LYS A 100 9.01 2.53 8.16
N ILE A 101 9.14 1.51 7.33
CA ILE A 101 8.46 0.21 7.49
C ILE A 101 9.50 -0.86 7.81
N ALA A 102 9.32 -1.55 8.94
CA ALA A 102 10.25 -2.57 9.42
C ALA A 102 11.73 -2.09 9.47
N GLY A 103 11.94 -0.79 9.74
CA GLY A 103 13.27 -0.16 9.78
C GLY A 103 13.82 0.31 8.43
N HIS A 104 13.10 0.09 7.32
CA HIS A 104 13.48 0.57 5.99
C HIS A 104 12.82 1.93 5.72
N PRO A 105 13.58 2.98 5.35
CA PRO A 105 13.03 4.24 4.86
C PRO A 105 12.14 4.02 3.63
N VAL A 106 10.94 4.60 3.65
CA VAL A 106 9.97 4.45 2.56
C VAL A 106 9.20 5.76 2.32
N ILE A 107 8.83 5.97 1.07
CA ILE A 107 7.83 6.94 0.64
C ILE A 107 6.49 6.19 0.58
N LEU A 108 5.48 6.72 1.28
CA LEU A 108 4.13 6.18 1.28
C LEU A 108 3.22 7.04 0.43
N THR A 109 2.36 6.41 -0.36
CA THR A 109 1.31 7.09 -1.12
C THR A 109 0.03 6.29 -1.04
N MET A 110 -1.07 6.92 -0.66
CA MET A 110 -2.41 6.33 -0.77
C MET A 110 -3.11 6.86 -2.03
N ALA A 111 -3.87 6.00 -2.69
CA ALA A 111 -4.78 6.35 -3.77
C ALA A 111 -6.21 6.35 -3.23
N VAL A 112 -6.89 7.49 -3.31
CA VAL A 112 -8.19 7.72 -2.66
C VAL A 112 -9.25 8.06 -3.70
N THR A 113 -10.43 7.46 -3.59
CA THR A 113 -11.57 7.74 -4.47
C THR A 113 -12.18 9.12 -4.17
N GLU A 114 -13.09 9.58 -5.03
CA GLU A 114 -13.83 10.84 -4.81
C GLU A 114 -14.68 10.80 -3.52
N GLU A 115 -15.12 9.61 -3.11
CA GLU A 115 -15.91 9.37 -1.89
C GLU A 115 -15.04 9.27 -0.63
N GLY A 116 -13.72 9.32 -0.77
CA GLY A 116 -12.79 9.20 0.36
C GLY A 116 -12.50 7.76 0.77
N VAL A 117 -12.58 6.80 -0.15
CA VAL A 117 -12.18 5.40 0.11
C VAL A 117 -10.74 5.20 -0.33
N ILE A 118 -9.93 4.56 0.50
CA ILE A 118 -8.55 4.19 0.16
C ILE A 118 -8.59 3.00 -0.80
N ASP A 119 -8.41 3.24 -2.09
CA ASP A 119 -8.48 2.22 -3.12
C ASP A 119 -7.13 1.51 -3.33
N GLY A 120 -6.04 2.18 -2.98
CA GLY A 120 -4.71 1.59 -3.03
C GLY A 120 -3.69 2.25 -2.10
N LEU A 121 -2.59 1.53 -1.88
CA LEU A 121 -1.44 1.96 -1.12
C LEU A 121 -0.18 1.57 -1.88
N ARG A 122 0.73 2.53 -2.07
CA ARG A 122 2.04 2.33 -2.68
C ARG A 122 3.11 2.61 -1.63
N ILE A 123 4.06 1.69 -1.52
CA ILE A 123 5.19 1.73 -0.60
C ILE A 123 6.44 1.60 -1.45
N VAL A 124 7.29 2.62 -1.47
CA VAL A 124 8.54 2.59 -2.23
C VAL A 124 9.68 2.91 -1.29
N THR A 125 10.76 2.12 -1.32
CA THR A 125 11.98 2.44 -0.57
C THR A 125 12.52 3.80 -0.99
N ASP A 126 12.88 4.63 -0.03
CA ASP A 126 13.39 5.98 -0.25
C ASP A 126 14.86 5.94 -0.69
N ASP A 127 15.15 6.41 -1.91
CA ASP A 127 16.47 6.46 -2.51
C ASP A 127 17.31 7.67 -2.06
N GLU A 128 16.64 8.73 -1.59
CA GLU A 128 17.25 9.93 -1.01
C GLU A 128 17.70 9.69 0.45
N ALA A 129 17.18 8.64 1.10
CA ALA A 129 17.62 8.24 2.42
C ALA A 129 19.13 7.93 2.49
N SER A 130 19.74 8.11 3.66
CA SER A 130 21.18 7.97 3.83
C SER A 130 21.69 6.59 3.35
N PRO A 131 22.89 6.52 2.73
CA PRO A 131 23.45 5.26 2.23
C PRO A 131 23.51 4.14 3.28
N TYR A 132 23.67 4.49 4.56
CA TYR A 132 23.70 3.54 5.66
C TYR A 132 22.35 2.83 5.88
N LEU A 133 21.24 3.55 5.74
CA LEU A 133 19.89 3.02 5.94
C LEU A 133 19.38 2.26 4.72
N ARG A 134 19.77 2.67 3.50
CA ARG A 134 19.28 2.04 2.27
C ARG A 134 20.05 0.81 1.79
N LYS A 135 21.27 0.53 2.28
CA LYS A 135 22.17 -0.56 1.80
C LYS A 135 21.63 -2.01 1.87
N LYS A 136 20.38 -2.19 2.29
CA LYS A 136 19.66 -3.46 2.43
C LYS A 136 18.17 -3.28 2.11
N ALA A 137 17.81 -2.34 1.24
CA ALA A 137 16.43 -2.01 0.95
C ALA A 137 15.64 -3.24 0.43
N TYR A 138 16.30 -4.09 -0.37
CA TYR A 138 15.77 -5.36 -0.88
C TYR A 138 15.23 -6.29 0.21
N LEU A 139 15.69 -6.19 1.46
CA LEU A 139 15.18 -7.01 2.58
C LEU A 139 13.75 -6.64 3.00
N LEU A 140 13.26 -5.45 2.63
CA LEU A 140 11.87 -5.07 2.85
C LEU A 140 10.91 -6.09 2.18
N SER A 141 11.30 -6.69 1.06
CA SER A 141 10.52 -7.71 0.37
C SER A 141 10.20 -8.94 1.24
N ILE A 142 11.10 -9.30 2.16
CA ILE A 142 10.88 -10.39 3.11
C ILE A 142 9.83 -9.97 4.13
N LYS A 143 9.92 -8.73 4.62
CA LYS A 143 8.97 -8.17 5.60
C LYS A 143 7.57 -8.02 5.03
N VAL A 144 7.45 -7.63 3.77
CA VAL A 144 6.17 -7.58 3.06
C VAL A 144 5.54 -8.98 2.97
N ARG A 145 6.32 -9.99 2.57
CA ARG A 145 5.83 -11.38 2.51
C ARG A 145 5.49 -11.95 3.89
N GLU A 146 6.22 -11.59 4.94
CA GLU A 146 5.86 -11.95 6.31
C GLU A 146 4.53 -11.31 6.74
N HIS A 147 4.33 -10.02 6.42
CA HIS A 147 3.12 -9.27 6.78
C HIS A 147 1.86 -9.80 6.09
N TYR A 148 1.94 -10.08 4.79
CA TYR A 148 0.81 -10.60 4.00
C TYR A 148 0.74 -12.14 3.94
N GLY A 149 1.56 -12.84 4.73
CA GLY A 149 1.69 -14.29 4.69
C GLY A 149 2.59 -14.78 3.54
N ARG A 150 3.49 -15.73 3.87
CA ARG A 150 4.56 -16.19 2.97
C ARG A 150 4.07 -17.05 1.80
N ASP A 151 2.93 -17.72 1.96
CA ASP A 151 2.37 -18.59 0.93
C ASP A 151 1.53 -17.81 -0.09
N GLY A 152 1.32 -18.38 -1.29
CA GLY A 152 0.43 -17.82 -2.31
C GLY A 152 1.01 -16.66 -3.13
N TRP A 153 2.30 -16.36 -2.99
CA TRP A 153 3.01 -15.45 -3.89
C TRP A 153 3.45 -16.17 -5.16
N THR A 154 3.25 -15.52 -6.30
CA THR A 154 3.85 -15.93 -7.58
C THR A 154 4.98 -14.96 -7.87
N CYS A 155 6.22 -15.43 -7.88
CA CYS A 155 7.39 -14.60 -8.12
C CYS A 155 8.14 -15.05 -9.37
N VAL A 156 8.57 -14.10 -10.20
CA VAL A 156 9.32 -14.33 -11.42
C VAL A 156 10.63 -13.54 -11.37
N ASP A 157 11.75 -14.24 -11.52
CA ASP A 157 13.04 -13.62 -11.74
C ASP A 157 13.14 -13.15 -13.20
N LEU A 158 13.40 -11.87 -13.38
CA LEU A 158 13.57 -11.25 -14.69
C LEU A 158 15.02 -11.43 -15.19
N PRO A 159 15.21 -11.54 -16.51
CA PRO A 159 16.54 -11.68 -17.09
C PRO A 159 17.43 -10.46 -16.81
N ARG A 160 18.74 -10.72 -16.73
CA ARG A 160 19.74 -9.66 -16.68
C ARG A 160 19.81 -8.94 -18.02
N GLU A 161 19.87 -7.62 -18.00
CA GLU A 161 20.20 -6.81 -19.16
C GLU A 161 21.72 -6.75 -19.37
N PRO A 162 22.19 -6.50 -20.60
CA PRO A 162 23.62 -6.37 -20.88
C PRO A 162 24.30 -5.34 -19.98
N GLY A 163 25.39 -5.75 -19.33
CA GLY A 163 26.16 -4.91 -18.42
C GLY A 163 25.64 -4.87 -16.98
N GLU A 164 24.51 -5.52 -16.68
CA GLU A 164 24.07 -5.69 -15.29
C GLU A 164 24.94 -6.73 -14.56
N THR A 165 25.37 -6.39 -13.35
CA THR A 165 26.23 -7.26 -12.53
C THR A 165 25.73 -7.40 -11.10
N GLU A 166 26.16 -8.47 -10.44
CA GLU A 166 25.82 -8.76 -9.05
C GLU A 166 26.60 -7.90 -8.05
N ILE A 167 26.06 -7.81 -6.84
CA ILE A 167 26.64 -7.09 -5.70
C ILE A 167 26.95 -8.11 -4.62
N GLY A 168 28.23 -8.36 -4.36
CA GLY A 168 28.64 -9.30 -3.32
C GLY A 168 28.09 -10.71 -3.53
N GLY A 169 27.99 -11.17 -4.79
CA GLY A 169 27.42 -12.47 -5.14
C GLY A 169 25.90 -12.52 -5.23
N MET A 170 25.20 -11.39 -5.04
CA MET A 170 23.73 -11.33 -5.10
C MET A 170 23.26 -10.50 -6.29
N PHE A 171 22.26 -11.03 -6.99
CA PHE A 171 21.53 -10.35 -8.05
C PHE A 171 20.03 -10.60 -7.82
N VAL A 172 19.26 -9.54 -7.66
CA VAL A 172 17.79 -9.62 -7.53
C VAL A 172 17.16 -8.70 -8.54
N LYS A 173 16.30 -9.24 -9.41
CA LYS A 173 15.44 -8.47 -10.30
C LYS A 173 14.16 -9.28 -10.42
N GLN A 174 13.26 -9.10 -9.46
CA GLN A 174 12.15 -10.01 -9.24
C GLN A 174 10.84 -9.24 -9.12
N GLU A 175 9.81 -9.73 -9.82
CA GLU A 175 8.43 -9.29 -9.67
C GLU A 175 7.64 -10.39 -8.96
N CYS A 176 6.80 -9.99 -8.01
CA CYS A 176 5.95 -10.89 -7.26
C CYS A 176 4.52 -10.35 -7.20
N ASP A 177 3.55 -11.23 -7.41
CA ASP A 177 2.13 -10.92 -7.29
C ASP A 177 1.45 -11.86 -6.29
N LYS A 178 0.43 -11.34 -5.59
CA LYS A 178 -0.43 -12.13 -4.71
C LYS A 178 -1.82 -11.51 -4.64
N SER A 179 -2.85 -12.35 -4.54
CA SER A 179 -4.20 -11.92 -4.18
C SER A 179 -4.58 -12.53 -2.83
N ALA A 180 -5.00 -11.70 -1.88
CA ALA A 180 -5.40 -12.12 -0.55
C ALA A 180 -6.32 -11.10 0.12
N ASP A 181 -7.27 -11.57 0.92
CA ASP A 181 -8.14 -10.73 1.76
C ASP A 181 -8.84 -9.58 1.01
N GLY A 182 -9.29 -9.82 -0.23
CA GLY A 182 -9.94 -8.81 -1.07
C GLY A 182 -8.97 -7.74 -1.61
N ARG A 183 -7.68 -8.05 -1.69
CA ARG A 183 -6.63 -7.17 -2.21
C ARG A 183 -5.78 -7.88 -3.26
N ASN A 184 -5.20 -7.08 -4.15
CA ASN A 184 -4.14 -7.49 -5.06
C ASN A 184 -2.85 -6.78 -4.66
N LEU A 185 -1.78 -7.55 -4.51
CA LEU A 185 -0.45 -7.11 -4.17
C LEU A 185 0.47 -7.31 -5.35
N LYS A 186 1.24 -6.28 -5.69
CA LYS A 186 2.37 -6.34 -6.59
C LYS A 186 3.61 -5.87 -5.87
N MET A 187 4.73 -6.53 -6.08
CA MET A 187 6.00 -6.17 -5.46
C MET A 187 7.13 -6.34 -6.45
N TRP A 188 7.95 -5.30 -6.61
CA TRP A 188 9.20 -5.35 -7.36
C TRP A 188 10.36 -5.23 -6.39
N THR A 189 11.31 -6.18 -6.43
CA THR A 189 12.58 -6.12 -5.71
C THR A 189 13.75 -6.02 -6.68
N LYS A 190 14.66 -5.08 -6.43
CA LYS A 190 15.89 -4.88 -7.22
C LYS A 190 17.11 -4.86 -6.29
N LEU A 191 18.15 -5.59 -6.67
CA LEU A 191 19.49 -5.53 -6.10
C LEU A 191 20.52 -5.93 -7.18
N PHE A 192 21.10 -4.96 -7.87
CA PHE A 192 22.12 -5.19 -8.89
C PHE A 192 22.84 -3.88 -9.25
N ARG A 193 23.97 -3.98 -9.93
CA ARG A 193 24.57 -2.82 -10.60
C ARG A 193 24.06 -2.75 -12.02
N GLY A 194 23.55 -1.59 -12.42
CA GLY A 194 23.27 -1.29 -13.82
C GLY A 194 24.54 -1.14 -14.66
N ALA A 195 24.36 -1.06 -15.98
CA ALA A 195 25.47 -0.92 -16.92
C ALA A 195 26.35 0.30 -16.59
N GLY A 196 27.66 0.07 -16.45
CA GLY A 196 28.65 1.12 -16.15
C GLY A 196 28.59 1.68 -14.71
N GLN A 197 27.77 1.11 -13.83
CA GLN A 197 27.79 1.46 -12.41
C GLN A 197 28.94 0.72 -11.70
N GLU A 198 29.66 1.43 -10.83
CA GLU A 198 30.79 0.89 -10.07
C GLU A 198 30.76 1.34 -8.60
N GLY A 199 31.53 0.63 -7.75
CA GLY A 199 31.69 0.98 -6.35
C GLY A 199 30.37 0.95 -5.58
N LYS A 200 29.99 2.12 -5.03
CA LYS A 200 28.79 2.34 -4.20
C LYS A 200 27.54 2.75 -5.01
N ARG A 201 27.63 2.84 -6.34
CA ARG A 201 26.47 3.07 -7.21
C ARG A 201 25.88 1.71 -7.59
N TYR A 202 24.62 1.50 -7.22
CA TYR A 202 23.87 0.29 -7.50
C TYR A 202 22.38 0.53 -7.30
N GLU A 203 21.56 -0.33 -7.90
CA GLU A 203 20.13 -0.44 -7.63
C GLU A 203 19.92 -1.31 -6.38
N ASP A 204 19.21 -0.77 -5.39
CA ASP A 204 18.72 -1.50 -4.21
C ASP A 204 17.38 -0.89 -3.81
N SER A 205 16.28 -1.53 -4.21
CA SER A 205 14.95 -0.97 -3.99
C SER A 205 13.87 -2.04 -3.89
N VAL A 206 12.79 -1.65 -3.20
CA VAL A 206 11.53 -2.40 -3.17
C VAL A 206 10.39 -1.42 -3.43
N SER A 207 9.54 -1.75 -4.39
CA SER A 207 8.23 -1.11 -4.55
C SER A 207 7.14 -2.13 -4.29
N VAL A 208 6.09 -1.71 -3.58
CA VAL A 208 4.91 -2.52 -3.30
C VAL A 208 3.68 -1.70 -3.65
N GLU A 209 2.76 -2.30 -4.37
CA GLU A 209 1.42 -1.78 -4.60
C GLU A 209 0.41 -2.75 -3.98
N VAL A 210 -0.46 -2.21 -3.14
CA VAL A 210 -1.59 -2.91 -2.56
C VAL A 210 -2.84 -2.23 -3.07
N THR A 211 -3.66 -2.93 -3.83
CA THR A 211 -4.88 -2.38 -4.43
C THR A 211 -6.08 -3.20 -3.99
N ARG A 212 -7.24 -2.55 -3.95
CA ARG A 212 -8.48 -3.26 -3.69
C ARG A 212 -8.75 -4.23 -4.84
N ALA A 213 -9.09 -5.48 -4.53
CA ALA A 213 -9.54 -6.40 -5.55
C ALA A 213 -10.88 -5.90 -6.10
N SER A 214 -11.04 -5.90 -7.42
CA SER A 214 -12.33 -5.62 -8.03
C SER A 214 -13.37 -6.63 -7.51
N PRO A 215 -14.61 -6.21 -7.22
CA PRO A 215 -15.67 -7.18 -6.96
C PRO A 215 -15.82 -8.07 -8.20
N SER A 216 -15.85 -9.37 -7.97
CA SER A 216 -16.12 -10.38 -9.02
C SER A 216 -17.60 -10.44 -9.35
#